data_AF-A0A8S3ST46-F1
#
_entry.id   AF-A0A8S3ST46-F1
#
_cell.length_a   1.000
_cell.length_b   1.000
_cell.length_c   1.000
_cell.angle_alpha   90.00
_cell.angle_beta   90.00
_cell.angle_gamma   90.00
#
_symmetry.space_group_name_H-M   'P 1'
#
loop_
_entity.id
_entity.type
_entity.pdbx_description
1 polymer ?
#
loop_
_entity_poly.entity_id
_entity_poly.type
_entity_poly.pdbx_seq_one_letter_code
_entity_poly.pdbx_strand_id
1 'polypeptide(L)'
;MEKVKCEPCKIRDRNNVSIHWCVICEEALCSECTENHRSMKMLRHHELIDISKMPAHTLIVEHSCLKHGKMPFEYFCIDHDVLSCKECLAENHRSCQKVMSVDIACKGAKQSQSFIDATELVDHVLETTHTICKDEKSCIENVVKEANSVKTAVKIVKEEAIRHIEALEKSLLHDLDLKKDEIIQISKTTINETEDIIKKTKDKKDIFDLVDKHGSEKQAFIAAHAYKQDLKDLEKGVAGITEKLTRFKISLNPEKSRESINSLGSIELSEVQSAVKFVQKKKCQSQMPIVQPHSLPNFVHKRDLVIKNASIYGMTINDNNEVILVDNRGRGRILVYDKNNNYKYQIETKHQPWDIALIPGKNSGVLTSEHEEVLQFVDF
;
A
#
# COMPACT_ATOMS: atom_id res chain seq x y z
N MET A 1 -5.59 31.20 7.07
CA MET A 1 -5.63 30.01 7.95
C MET A 1 -6.89 29.25 7.60
N GLU A 2 -6.74 28.00 7.17
CA GLU A 2 -7.87 27.11 6.93
C GLU A 2 -8.60 26.84 8.26
N LYS A 3 -9.93 26.79 8.22
CA LYS A 3 -10.75 26.68 9.44
C LYS A 3 -10.76 25.23 9.91
N VAL A 4 -10.18 24.96 11.09
CA VAL A 4 -10.17 23.63 11.70
C VAL A 4 -11.61 23.20 12.01
N LYS A 5 -11.99 21.99 11.57
CA LYS A 5 -13.33 21.41 11.79
C LYS A 5 -13.41 20.67 13.13
N CYS A 6 -14.58 20.71 13.77
CA CYS A 6 -14.84 20.06 15.05
C CYS A 6 -14.86 18.55 14.93
N GLU A 7 -14.02 17.85 15.70
CA GLU A 7 -13.84 16.40 15.62
C GLU A 7 -15.06 15.61 16.11
N PRO A 8 -15.64 15.90 17.29
CA PRO A 8 -16.90 15.27 17.68
C PRO A 8 -18.05 15.53 16.70
N CYS A 9 -18.03 16.66 16.00
CA CYS A 9 -19.02 16.96 14.97
C CYS A 9 -18.79 16.13 13.70
N LYS A 10 -17.55 15.90 13.28
CA LYS A 10 -17.24 15.02 12.13
C LYS A 10 -17.79 13.62 12.34
N ILE A 11 -17.68 13.07 13.56
CA ILE A 11 -18.23 11.75 13.91
C ILE A 11 -19.77 11.72 13.75
N ARG A 12 -20.43 12.86 13.94
CA ARG A 12 -21.89 13.01 13.85
C ARG A 12 -22.35 13.57 12.50
N ASP A 13 -21.53 13.51 11.45
CA ASP A 13 -21.79 14.09 10.13
C ASP A 13 -22.15 15.60 10.15
N ARG A 14 -21.63 16.34 11.13
CA ARG A 14 -21.76 17.80 11.24
C ARG A 14 -20.44 18.48 10.87
N ASN A 15 -20.50 19.60 10.15
CA ASN A 15 -19.33 20.34 9.64
C ASN A 15 -19.03 21.64 10.43
N ASN A 16 -19.30 21.65 11.73
CA ASN A 16 -19.11 22.84 12.56
C ASN A 16 -17.61 23.22 12.67
N VAL A 17 -17.33 24.52 12.66
CA VAL A 17 -15.98 25.07 12.83
C VAL A 17 -15.58 25.01 14.30
N SER A 18 -14.36 24.56 14.57
CA SER A 18 -13.78 24.54 15.91
C SER A 18 -13.37 25.94 16.35
N ILE A 19 -13.55 26.21 17.64
CA ILE A 19 -13.08 27.44 18.28
C ILE A 19 -12.12 27.16 19.44
N HIS A 20 -12.16 25.96 20.03
CA HIS A 20 -11.26 25.57 21.11
C HIS A 20 -10.53 24.25 20.79
N TRP A 21 -9.31 24.11 21.26
CA TRP A 21 -8.54 22.88 21.31
C TRP A 21 -8.47 22.38 22.75
N CYS A 22 -8.82 21.12 22.98
CA CYS A 22 -8.66 20.47 24.27
C CYS A 22 -7.27 19.84 24.37
N VAL A 23 -6.43 20.30 25.29
CA VAL A 23 -5.04 19.82 25.43
C VAL A 23 -5.00 18.33 25.82
N ILE A 24 -5.90 17.91 26.71
CA ILE A 24 -5.88 16.55 27.26
C ILE A 24 -6.54 15.54 26.31
N CYS A 25 -7.58 15.95 25.59
CA CYS A 25 -8.24 15.06 24.62
C CYS A 25 -7.56 15.07 23.26
N GLU A 26 -6.72 16.08 23.00
CA GLU A 26 -6.11 16.33 21.70
C GLU A 26 -7.19 16.48 20.60
N GLU A 27 -8.30 17.17 20.93
CA GLU A 27 -9.44 17.34 20.03
C GLU A 27 -9.79 18.81 19.79
N ALA A 28 -10.15 19.14 18.56
CA ALA A 28 -10.71 20.45 18.19
C ALA A 28 -12.24 20.48 18.35
N LEU A 29 -12.75 21.45 19.12
CA LEU A 29 -14.15 21.55 19.54
C LEU A 29 -14.81 22.84 19.02
N CYS A 30 -16.01 22.73 18.45
CA CYS A 30 -16.89 23.88 18.20
C CYS A 30 -17.52 24.40 19.51
N SER A 31 -18.25 25.52 19.45
CA SER A 31 -18.86 26.12 20.65
C SER A 31 -19.76 25.14 21.41
N GLU A 32 -20.65 24.44 20.72
CA GLU A 32 -21.56 23.45 21.31
C GLU A 32 -20.78 22.28 21.94
N CYS A 33 -19.76 21.78 21.25
CA CYS A 33 -18.93 20.70 21.75
C CYS A 33 -18.08 21.15 22.96
N THR A 34 -17.61 22.39 22.97
CA THR A 34 -16.88 23.00 24.11
C THR A 34 -17.76 23.06 25.35
N GLU A 35 -19.01 23.48 25.21
CA GLU A 35 -19.96 23.59 26.33
C GLU A 35 -20.29 22.20 26.90
N ASN A 36 -20.57 21.24 26.02
CA ASN A 36 -20.78 19.84 26.41
C ASN A 36 -19.52 19.23 27.05
N HIS A 37 -18.34 19.59 26.56
CA HIS A 37 -17.07 19.16 27.13
C HIS A 37 -16.92 19.63 28.57
N ARG A 38 -17.24 20.90 28.84
CA ARG A 38 -17.17 21.50 30.18
C ARG A 38 -18.28 21.02 31.11
N SER A 39 -19.42 20.61 30.59
CA SER A 39 -20.56 20.14 31.41
C SER A 39 -20.33 18.73 31.96
N MET A 40 -19.47 17.93 31.33
CA MET A 40 -19.11 16.59 31.79
C MET A 40 -18.15 16.63 32.98
N LYS A 41 -18.53 15.98 34.08
CA LYS A 41 -17.75 15.96 35.34
C LYS A 41 -16.29 15.53 35.16
N MET A 42 -16.03 14.59 34.25
CA MET A 42 -14.69 14.08 33.97
C MET A 42 -13.82 15.02 33.13
N LEU A 43 -14.45 15.87 32.30
CA LEU A 43 -13.76 16.65 31.28
C LEU A 43 -13.71 18.16 31.61
N ARG A 44 -14.50 18.62 32.59
CA ARG A 44 -14.58 20.03 33.01
C ARG A 44 -13.25 20.66 33.45
N HIS A 45 -12.28 19.83 33.82
CA HIS A 45 -10.95 20.25 34.26
C HIS A 45 -9.93 20.29 33.13
N HIS A 46 -10.30 19.89 31.91
CA HIS A 46 -9.40 19.93 30.77
C HIS A 46 -9.16 21.37 30.35
N GLU A 47 -7.90 21.68 30.05
CA GLU A 47 -7.53 22.97 29.50
C GLU A 47 -8.04 23.09 28.05
N LEU A 48 -8.84 24.13 27.80
CA LEU A 48 -9.37 24.46 26.47
C LEU A 48 -8.74 25.76 26.00
N ILE A 49 -8.00 25.69 24.91
CA ILE A 49 -7.27 26.83 24.33
C ILE A 49 -8.00 27.32 23.08
N ASP A 50 -8.18 28.64 22.97
CA ASP A 50 -8.73 29.24 21.75
C ASP A 50 -7.79 28.96 20.56
N ILE A 51 -8.32 28.34 19.50
CA ILE A 51 -7.53 27.94 18.33
C ILE A 51 -6.89 29.16 17.65
N SER A 52 -7.53 30.33 17.70
CA SER A 52 -6.98 31.57 17.14
C SER A 52 -5.79 32.12 17.92
N LYS A 53 -5.65 31.70 19.18
CA LYS A 53 -4.59 32.12 20.11
C LYS A 53 -3.69 30.95 20.53
N MET A 54 -3.79 29.81 19.84
CA MET A 54 -3.13 28.58 20.22
C MET A 54 -1.61 28.81 20.31
N PRO A 55 -1.03 28.79 21.51
CA PRO A 55 0.39 28.98 21.65
C PRO A 55 1.12 27.73 21.13
N ALA A 56 2.30 27.94 20.55
CA ALA A 56 3.02 26.87 19.84
C ALA A 56 3.30 25.62 20.68
N HIS A 57 3.36 25.75 22.01
CA HIS A 57 3.58 24.65 22.96
C HIS A 57 2.38 23.68 23.11
N THR A 58 1.23 24.02 22.52
CA THR A 58 0.03 23.17 22.58
C THR A 58 0.04 22.05 21.55
N LEU A 59 0.88 22.17 20.51
CA LEU A 59 1.07 21.13 19.51
C LEU A 59 2.13 20.15 20.02
N ILE A 60 1.69 18.96 20.42
CA ILE A 60 2.58 17.89 20.86
C ILE A 60 3.23 17.29 19.60
N VAL A 61 4.36 17.85 19.18
CA VAL A 61 5.27 17.18 18.25
C VAL A 61 6.20 16.33 19.10
N GLU A 62 6.36 15.05 18.76
CA GLU A 62 7.31 14.17 19.45
C GLU A 62 8.73 14.71 19.28
N HIS A 63 9.24 15.31 20.35
CA HIS A 63 10.50 16.06 20.37
C HIS A 63 11.60 15.27 21.08
N SER A 64 11.47 13.94 21.12
CA SER A 64 12.28 13.08 21.97
C SER A 64 12.91 11.91 21.23
N CYS A 65 14.14 11.59 21.60
CA CYS A 65 14.92 10.50 21.05
C CYS A 65 14.50 9.16 21.68
N LEU A 66 13.86 8.31 20.88
CA LEU A 66 13.41 6.99 21.33
C LEU A 66 14.57 6.03 21.67
N LYS A 67 15.76 6.23 21.08
CA LYS A 67 16.95 5.40 21.35
C LYS A 67 17.53 5.63 22.74
N HIS A 68 17.45 6.86 23.23
CA HIS A 68 18.06 7.28 24.50
C HIS A 68 16.98 7.77 25.46
N GLY A 69 15.99 6.92 25.75
CA GLY A 69 15.05 7.13 26.85
C GLY A 69 14.17 8.38 26.75
N LYS A 70 13.76 8.77 25.54
CA LYS A 70 12.98 10.00 25.27
C LYS A 70 13.70 11.29 25.70
N MET A 71 15.03 11.32 25.62
CA MET A 71 15.77 12.56 25.81
C MET A 71 15.50 13.56 24.66
N PRO A 72 15.43 14.87 24.95
CA PRO A 72 15.03 15.86 23.95
C PRO A 72 16.03 15.94 22.79
N PHE A 73 15.51 16.25 21.59
CA PHE A 73 16.35 16.62 20.46
C PHE A 73 16.86 18.04 20.61
N GLU A 74 18.14 18.19 20.92
CA GLU A 74 18.79 19.49 21.16
C GLU A 74 19.69 19.92 20.00
N TYR A 75 20.13 18.97 19.17
CA TYR A 75 21.05 19.20 18.06
C TYR A 75 20.48 18.70 16.73
N PHE A 76 20.95 19.30 15.64
CA PHE A 76 20.70 18.87 14.28
C PHE A 76 22.05 18.64 13.57
N CYS A 77 22.22 17.44 13.03
CA CYS A 77 23.40 17.08 12.25
C CYS A 77 23.09 17.27 10.77
N ILE A 78 23.72 18.26 10.13
CA ILE A 78 23.54 18.56 8.71
C ILE A 78 24.19 17.48 7.85
N ASP A 79 25.34 16.94 8.28
CA ASP A 79 26.05 15.90 7.52
C ASP A 79 25.18 14.65 7.28
N HIS A 80 24.22 14.39 8.17
CA HIS A 80 23.32 13.25 8.11
C HIS A 80 21.84 13.62 7.93
N ASP A 81 21.49 14.91 7.96
CA ASP A 81 20.12 15.45 7.92
C ASP A 81 19.19 14.84 8.99
N VAL A 82 19.68 14.76 10.25
CA VAL A 82 18.94 14.15 11.38
C VAL A 82 18.96 14.98 12.66
N LEU A 83 17.87 14.89 13.42
CA LEU A 83 17.80 15.38 14.81
C LEU A 83 18.60 14.45 15.74
N SER A 84 19.27 15.05 16.72
CA SER A 84 20.15 14.35 17.68
C SER A 84 19.93 14.84 19.10
N CYS A 85 19.77 13.92 20.04
CA CYS A 85 19.94 14.22 21.46
C CYS A 85 21.45 14.26 21.79
N LYS A 86 21.80 14.68 23.01
CA LYS A 86 23.20 14.73 23.47
C LYS A 86 23.95 13.38 23.36
N GLU A 87 23.29 12.25 23.61
CA GLU A 87 23.92 10.91 23.52
C GLU A 87 24.13 10.51 22.07
N CYS A 88 23.13 10.72 21.19
CA CYS A 88 23.29 10.53 19.74
C CYS A 88 24.48 11.34 19.21
N LEU A 89 24.65 12.57 19.70
CA LEU A 89 25.76 13.42 19.30
C LEU A 89 27.10 12.81 19.74
N ALA A 90 27.23 12.39 20.99
CA ALA A 90 28.46 11.80 21.53
C ALA A 90 28.82 10.44 20.89
N GLU A 91 27.82 9.62 20.60
CA GLU A 91 28.02 8.26 20.07
C GLU A 91 28.22 8.25 18.55
N ASN A 92 27.31 8.91 17.81
CA ASN A 92 27.17 8.71 16.37
C ASN A 92 27.55 9.93 15.53
N HIS A 93 27.56 11.12 16.12
CA HIS A 93 27.84 12.36 15.38
C HIS A 93 29.05 13.14 15.91
N ARG A 94 29.89 12.53 16.76
CA ARG A 94 31.08 13.16 17.35
C ARG A 94 32.10 13.64 16.33
N SER A 95 32.15 12.99 15.18
CA SER A 95 33.08 13.30 14.09
C SER A 95 32.43 14.14 12.98
N CYS A 96 31.14 14.46 13.09
CA CYS A 96 30.44 15.32 12.14
C CYS A 96 30.93 16.76 12.29
N GLN A 97 31.24 17.40 11.17
CA GLN A 97 31.75 18.78 11.19
C GLN A 97 30.61 19.80 11.17
N LYS A 98 29.42 19.41 10.70
CA LYS A 98 28.27 20.31 10.57
C LYS A 98 27.15 19.89 11.52
N VAL A 99 27.36 20.17 12.81
CA VAL A 99 26.33 20.01 13.86
C VAL A 99 26.04 21.36 14.48
N MET A 100 24.77 21.64 14.76
CA MET A 100 24.35 22.83 15.49
C MET A 100 23.16 22.56 16.39
N SER A 101 22.82 23.52 17.25
CA SER A 101 21.62 23.44 18.07
C SER A 101 20.35 23.56 17.21
N VAL A 102 19.28 22.91 17.64
CA VAL A 102 17.97 23.00 17.00
C VAL A 102 17.45 24.44 17.01
N ASP A 103 17.74 25.24 18.05
CA ASP A 103 17.35 26.67 18.13
C ASP A 103 17.93 27.52 16.98
N ILE A 104 19.10 27.14 16.47
CA ILE A 104 19.71 27.80 15.31
C ILE A 104 19.12 27.22 14.02
N ALA A 105 19.00 25.89 13.93
CA ALA A 105 18.51 25.19 12.75
C ALA A 105 17.04 25.52 12.41
N CYS A 106 16.20 25.78 13.42
CA CYS A 106 14.76 26.01 13.21
C CYS A 106 14.43 27.39 12.61
N LYS A 107 15.40 28.31 12.55
CA LYS A 107 15.19 29.66 12.04
C LYS A 107 14.77 29.62 10.57
N GLY A 108 13.58 30.13 10.28
CA GLY A 108 13.00 30.13 8.93
C GLY A 108 12.50 28.75 8.45
N ALA A 109 12.39 27.75 9.33
CA ALA A 109 12.02 26.38 8.95
C ALA A 109 10.67 26.31 8.21
N LYS A 110 9.67 27.12 8.59
CA LYS A 110 8.37 27.15 7.90
C LYS A 110 8.44 27.66 6.46
N GLN A 111 9.48 28.41 6.11
CA GLN A 111 9.74 28.92 4.75
C GLN A 111 10.80 28.08 4.02
N SER A 112 11.36 27.06 4.69
CA SER A 112 12.37 26.21 4.09
C SER A 112 11.76 25.28 3.04
N GLN A 113 12.56 24.95 2.01
CA GLN A 113 12.14 24.01 0.99
C GLN A 113 11.79 22.64 1.56
N SER A 114 12.50 22.16 2.59
CA SER A 114 12.22 20.87 3.23
C SER A 114 10.83 20.83 3.88
N PHE A 115 10.38 21.91 4.52
CA PHE A 115 9.04 21.99 5.09
C PHE A 115 7.95 22.09 4.01
N ILE A 116 8.20 22.86 2.95
CA ILE A 116 7.29 22.96 1.79
C ILE A 116 7.15 21.59 1.12
N ASP A 117 8.27 20.93 0.80
CA ASP A 117 8.29 19.60 0.17
C ASP A 117 7.59 18.54 1.04
N ALA A 118 7.81 18.57 2.37
CA ALA A 118 7.16 17.65 3.31
C ALA A 118 5.64 17.86 3.34
N THR A 119 5.19 19.12 3.38
CA THR A 119 3.76 19.48 3.32
C THR A 119 3.15 18.98 2.02
N GLU A 120 3.81 19.29 0.90
CA GLU A 120 3.42 18.87 -0.44
C GLU A 120 3.41 17.34 -0.63
N LEU A 121 4.29 16.61 0.07
CA LEU A 121 4.31 15.15 0.05
C LEU A 121 3.11 14.59 0.83
N VAL A 122 2.82 15.15 2.01
CA VAL A 122 1.65 14.76 2.80
C VAL A 122 0.36 14.98 2.00
N ASP A 123 0.22 16.14 1.35
CA ASP A 123 -0.95 16.43 0.50
C ASP A 123 -1.06 15.43 -0.67
N HIS A 124 0.05 15.12 -1.34
CA HIS A 124 0.07 14.16 -2.45
C HIS A 124 -0.27 12.73 -2.00
N VAL A 125 0.25 12.30 -0.84
CA VAL A 125 -0.07 11.00 -0.24
C VAL A 125 -1.55 10.95 0.14
N LEU A 126 -2.10 12.02 0.72
CA LEU A 126 -3.50 12.11 1.10
C LEU A 126 -4.42 12.02 -0.14
N GLU A 127 -4.13 12.79 -1.19
CA GLU A 127 -4.89 12.78 -2.45
C GLU A 127 -4.84 11.40 -3.13
N THR A 128 -3.64 10.81 -3.20
CA THR A 128 -3.49 9.47 -3.80
C THR A 128 -4.25 8.42 -2.99
N THR A 129 -4.16 8.48 -1.66
CA THR A 129 -4.89 7.55 -0.77
C THR A 129 -6.40 7.70 -0.93
N HIS A 130 -6.91 8.92 -1.05
CA HIS A 130 -8.32 9.16 -1.35
C HIS A 130 -8.74 8.56 -2.70
N THR A 131 -7.88 8.69 -3.71
CA THR A 131 -8.10 8.11 -5.05
C THR A 131 -8.16 6.58 -4.97
N ILE A 132 -7.22 5.95 -4.25
CA ILE A 132 -7.22 4.49 -4.00
C ILE A 132 -8.53 4.07 -3.33
N CYS A 133 -8.93 4.75 -2.25
CA CYS A 133 -10.18 4.41 -1.56
C CYS A 133 -11.42 4.56 -2.46
N LYS A 134 -11.43 5.53 -3.38
CA LYS A 134 -12.52 5.72 -4.32
C LYS A 134 -12.55 4.60 -5.38
N ASP A 135 -11.38 4.23 -5.90
CA ASP A 135 -11.22 3.14 -6.87
C ASP A 135 -11.69 1.81 -6.28
N GLU A 136 -11.24 1.48 -5.06
CA GLU A 136 -11.67 0.27 -4.34
C GLU A 136 -13.19 0.21 -4.10
N LYS A 137 -13.81 1.34 -3.71
CA LYS A 137 -15.28 1.42 -3.56
C LYS A 137 -15.99 1.13 -4.88
N SER A 138 -15.52 1.73 -5.98
CA SER A 138 -16.06 1.47 -7.32
C SER A 138 -15.84 0.02 -7.75
N CYS A 139 -14.70 -0.58 -7.41
CA CYS A 139 -14.42 -1.99 -7.67
C CYS A 139 -15.44 -2.89 -6.98
N ILE A 140 -15.71 -2.66 -5.69
CA ILE A 140 -16.73 -3.42 -4.93
C ILE A 140 -18.11 -3.29 -5.58
N GLU A 141 -18.53 -2.07 -5.96
CA GLU A 141 -19.82 -1.84 -6.63
C GLU A 141 -19.92 -2.62 -7.96
N ASN A 142 -18.86 -2.61 -8.75
CA ASN A 142 -18.78 -3.33 -10.02
C ASN A 142 -18.84 -4.85 -9.81
N VAL A 143 -18.04 -5.41 -8.89
CA VAL A 143 -18.04 -6.84 -8.57
C VAL A 143 -19.42 -7.31 -8.11
N VAL A 144 -20.11 -6.53 -7.27
CA VAL A 144 -21.47 -6.85 -6.84
C VAL A 144 -22.44 -6.85 -8.02
N LYS A 145 -22.34 -5.88 -8.92
CA LYS A 145 -23.17 -5.79 -10.13
C LYS A 145 -22.93 -6.96 -11.07
N GLU A 146 -21.67 -7.31 -11.33
CA GLU A 146 -21.27 -8.43 -12.19
C GLU A 146 -21.73 -9.75 -11.58
N ALA A 147 -21.52 -9.98 -10.29
CA ALA A 147 -22.00 -11.17 -9.59
C ALA A 147 -23.53 -11.34 -9.71
N ASN A 148 -24.30 -10.25 -9.60
CA ASN A 148 -25.75 -10.30 -9.79
C ASN A 148 -26.15 -10.58 -11.24
N SER A 149 -25.38 -10.09 -12.20
CA SER A 149 -25.57 -10.38 -13.62
C SER A 149 -25.29 -11.86 -13.91
N VAL A 150 -24.20 -12.41 -13.38
CA VAL A 150 -23.86 -13.85 -13.47
C VAL A 150 -24.95 -14.71 -12.80
N LYS A 151 -25.45 -14.34 -11.61
CA LYS A 151 -26.58 -15.05 -10.98
C LYS A 151 -27.81 -15.10 -11.88
N THR A 152 -28.08 -14.03 -12.62
CA THR A 152 -29.21 -13.97 -13.56
C THR A 152 -28.95 -14.87 -14.76
N ALA A 153 -27.74 -14.83 -15.33
CA ALA A 153 -27.34 -15.72 -16.44
C ALA A 153 -27.45 -17.20 -16.05
N VAL A 154 -27.00 -17.59 -14.84
CA VAL A 154 -27.16 -18.96 -14.34
C VAL A 154 -28.62 -19.40 -14.27
N LYS A 155 -29.54 -18.50 -13.86
CA LYS A 155 -30.98 -18.80 -13.86
C LYS A 155 -31.52 -19.02 -15.28
N ILE A 156 -31.10 -18.19 -16.24
CA ILE A 156 -31.47 -18.31 -17.65
C ILE A 156 -30.99 -19.65 -18.22
N VAL A 157 -29.71 -20.00 -18.04
CA VAL A 157 -29.14 -21.27 -18.52
C VAL A 157 -29.89 -22.47 -17.92
N LYS A 158 -30.24 -22.42 -16.63
CA LYS A 158 -31.06 -23.45 -15.98
C LYS A 158 -32.43 -23.58 -16.65
N GLU A 159 -33.13 -22.47 -16.89
CA GLU A 159 -34.45 -22.48 -17.53
C GLU A 159 -34.39 -22.99 -18.98
N GLU A 160 -33.33 -22.64 -19.72
CA GLU A 160 -33.08 -23.16 -21.06
C GLU A 160 -32.82 -24.67 -21.07
N ALA A 161 -32.00 -25.17 -20.13
CA ALA A 161 -31.75 -26.59 -19.99
C ALA A 161 -33.03 -27.37 -19.67
N ILE A 162 -33.87 -26.87 -18.76
CA ILE A 162 -35.17 -27.48 -18.43
C ILE A 162 -36.06 -27.52 -19.67
N ARG A 163 -36.22 -26.39 -20.38
CA ARG A 163 -37.03 -26.34 -21.61
C ARG A 163 -36.56 -27.34 -22.67
N HIS A 164 -35.25 -27.50 -22.81
CA HIS A 164 -34.69 -28.45 -23.75
C HIS A 164 -35.00 -29.91 -23.35
N ILE A 165 -34.86 -30.25 -22.08
CA ILE A 165 -35.19 -31.59 -21.56
C ILE A 165 -36.68 -31.90 -21.75
N GLU A 166 -37.57 -30.95 -21.44
CA GLU A 166 -39.02 -31.10 -21.64
C GLU A 166 -39.37 -31.32 -23.13
N ALA A 167 -38.69 -30.62 -24.04
CA ALA A 167 -38.88 -30.81 -25.47
C ALA A 167 -38.43 -32.20 -25.95
N LEU A 168 -37.29 -32.69 -25.43
CA LEU A 168 -36.80 -34.04 -25.72
C LEU A 168 -37.75 -35.12 -25.18
N GLU A 169 -38.27 -34.95 -23.96
CA GLU A 169 -39.27 -35.84 -23.37
C GLU A 169 -40.52 -35.90 -24.27
N LYS A 170 -41.06 -34.74 -24.64
CA LYS A 170 -42.25 -34.67 -25.50
C LYS A 170 -42.03 -35.36 -26.85
N SER A 171 -40.86 -35.17 -27.46
CA SER A 171 -40.50 -35.84 -28.71
C SER A 171 -40.45 -37.36 -28.53
N LEU A 172 -39.80 -37.84 -27.48
CA LEU A 172 -39.64 -39.27 -27.22
C LEU A 172 -40.98 -39.96 -26.90
N LEU A 173 -41.86 -39.29 -26.16
CA LEU A 173 -43.22 -39.76 -25.89
C LEU A 173 -44.07 -39.80 -27.16
N HIS A 174 -43.91 -38.82 -28.05
CA HIS A 174 -44.58 -38.83 -29.35
C HIS A 174 -44.12 -40.01 -30.22
N ASP A 175 -42.81 -40.26 -30.29
CA ASP A 175 -42.25 -41.40 -31.03
C ASP A 175 -42.74 -42.74 -30.46
N LEU A 176 -42.84 -42.84 -29.13
CA LEU A 176 -43.41 -43.99 -28.44
C LEU A 176 -44.87 -44.22 -28.88
N ASP A 177 -45.69 -43.17 -28.90
CA ASP A 177 -47.09 -43.26 -29.32
C ASP A 177 -47.21 -43.68 -30.77
N LEU A 178 -46.41 -43.11 -31.68
CA LEU A 178 -46.39 -43.52 -33.09
C LEU A 178 -46.06 -44.99 -33.25
N LYS A 179 -45.03 -45.49 -32.52
CA LYS A 179 -44.63 -46.90 -32.56
C LYS A 179 -45.67 -47.83 -31.95
N LYS A 180 -46.29 -47.42 -30.85
CA LYS A 180 -47.41 -48.14 -30.24
C LYS A 180 -48.58 -48.25 -31.21
N ASP A 181 -48.95 -47.15 -31.87
CA ASP A 181 -50.07 -47.12 -32.80
C ASP A 181 -49.79 -47.96 -34.05
N GLU A 182 -48.57 -47.92 -34.58
CA GLU A 182 -48.11 -48.79 -35.67
C GLU A 182 -48.30 -50.29 -35.32
N ILE A 183 -47.83 -50.70 -34.13
CA ILE A 183 -47.99 -52.07 -33.63
C ILE A 183 -49.47 -52.46 -33.45
N ILE A 184 -50.29 -51.54 -32.93
CA ILE A 184 -51.73 -51.75 -32.76
C ILE A 184 -52.40 -51.97 -34.12
N GLN A 185 -52.06 -51.19 -35.15
CA GLN A 185 -52.64 -51.34 -36.48
C GLN A 185 -52.26 -52.67 -37.14
N ILE A 186 -50.99 -53.08 -37.04
CA ILE A 186 -50.53 -54.39 -37.50
C ILE A 186 -51.32 -55.49 -36.79
N SER A 187 -51.42 -55.43 -35.45
CA SER A 187 -52.13 -56.43 -34.66
C SER A 187 -53.62 -56.50 -34.98
N LYS A 188 -54.29 -55.36 -35.17
CA LYS A 188 -55.71 -55.30 -35.59
C LYS A 188 -55.93 -55.94 -36.95
N THR A 189 -55.01 -55.72 -37.89
CA THR A 189 -55.08 -56.33 -39.23
C THR A 189 -54.99 -57.84 -39.13
N THR A 190 -54.02 -58.36 -38.36
CA THR A 190 -53.88 -59.80 -38.10
C THR A 190 -55.11 -60.39 -37.38
N ILE A 191 -55.69 -59.68 -36.41
CA ILE A 191 -56.92 -60.12 -35.73
C ILE A 191 -58.06 -60.24 -36.74
N ASN A 192 -58.31 -59.23 -37.57
CA ASN A 192 -59.38 -59.25 -38.56
C ASN A 192 -59.23 -60.40 -39.57
N GLU A 193 -58.00 -60.63 -40.07
CA GLU A 193 -57.71 -61.76 -40.95
C GLU A 193 -57.97 -63.11 -40.26
N THR A 194 -57.60 -63.22 -38.98
CA THR A 194 -57.82 -64.43 -38.18
C THR A 194 -59.31 -64.67 -37.92
N GLU A 195 -60.08 -63.61 -37.61
CA GLU A 195 -61.53 -63.69 -37.39
C GLU A 195 -62.28 -64.16 -38.64
N ASP A 196 -61.90 -63.69 -39.83
CA ASP A 196 -62.49 -64.15 -41.10
C ASP A 196 -62.22 -65.65 -41.34
N ILE A 197 -60.99 -66.12 -41.06
CA ILE A 197 -60.67 -67.55 -41.13
C ILE A 197 -61.44 -68.35 -40.08
N ILE A 198 -61.57 -67.85 -38.85
CA ILE A 198 -62.37 -68.49 -37.80
C ILE A 198 -63.82 -68.67 -38.27
N LYS A 199 -64.43 -67.63 -38.85
CA LYS A 199 -65.81 -67.69 -39.35
C LYS A 199 -65.95 -68.73 -40.45
N LYS A 200 -65.10 -68.69 -41.48
CA LYS A 200 -65.13 -69.66 -42.58
C LYS A 200 -64.90 -71.09 -42.08
N THR A 201 -63.97 -71.27 -41.15
CA THR A 201 -63.69 -72.58 -40.53
C THR A 201 -64.89 -73.09 -39.74
N LYS A 202 -65.56 -72.21 -38.99
CA LYS A 202 -66.77 -72.56 -38.24
C LYS A 202 -67.92 -72.95 -39.15
N ASP A 203 -68.17 -72.18 -40.23
CA ASP A 203 -69.21 -72.50 -41.20
C ASP A 203 -69.01 -73.90 -41.80
N LYS A 204 -67.75 -74.26 -42.14
CA LYS A 204 -67.42 -75.61 -42.60
C LYS A 204 -67.60 -76.64 -41.49
N LYS A 205 -67.12 -76.36 -40.27
CA LYS A 205 -67.27 -77.26 -39.13
C LYS A 205 -68.74 -77.59 -38.84
N ASP A 206 -69.62 -76.59 -38.85
CA ASP A 206 -71.05 -76.79 -38.57
C ASP A 206 -71.70 -77.70 -39.62
N ILE A 207 -71.32 -77.57 -40.90
CA ILE A 207 -71.76 -78.48 -41.97
C ILE A 207 -71.28 -79.92 -41.70
N PHE A 208 -69.99 -80.10 -41.39
CA PHE A 208 -69.44 -81.42 -41.09
C PHE A 208 -70.09 -82.05 -39.85
N ASP A 209 -70.34 -81.26 -38.79
CA ASP A 209 -71.02 -81.71 -37.57
C ASP A 209 -72.49 -82.11 -37.84
N LEU A 210 -73.20 -81.40 -38.73
CA LEU A 210 -74.56 -81.79 -39.15
C LEU A 210 -74.58 -83.10 -39.95
N VAL A 211 -73.65 -83.25 -40.90
CA VAL A 211 -73.55 -84.44 -41.75
C VAL A 211 -73.15 -85.67 -40.92
N ASP A 212 -72.26 -85.51 -39.94
CA ASP A 212 -71.87 -86.57 -39.02
C ASP A 212 -73.05 -87.07 -38.16
N LYS A 213 -73.87 -86.15 -37.63
CA LYS A 213 -75.00 -86.49 -36.75
C LYS A 213 -76.23 -87.02 -37.48
N HIS A 214 -76.52 -86.50 -38.66
CA HIS A 214 -77.82 -86.69 -39.32
C HIS A 214 -77.71 -87.09 -40.80
N GLY A 215 -76.51 -87.07 -41.39
CA GLY A 215 -76.30 -87.37 -42.79
C GLY A 215 -76.13 -88.86 -43.09
N SER A 216 -76.38 -89.24 -44.34
CA SER A 216 -76.04 -90.57 -44.87
C SER A 216 -74.55 -90.67 -45.24
N GLU A 217 -74.01 -91.89 -45.32
CA GLU A 217 -72.63 -92.13 -45.75
C GLU A 217 -72.29 -91.48 -47.11
N LYS A 218 -73.27 -91.45 -48.03
CA LYS A 218 -73.14 -90.77 -49.33
C LYS A 218 -72.94 -89.26 -49.16
N GLN A 219 -73.68 -88.61 -48.25
CA GLN A 219 -73.53 -87.18 -47.97
C GLN A 219 -72.20 -86.86 -47.30
N ALA A 220 -71.74 -87.71 -46.38
CA ALA A 220 -70.41 -87.59 -45.76
C ALA A 220 -69.28 -87.68 -46.81
N PHE A 221 -69.36 -88.66 -47.71
CA PHE A 221 -68.39 -88.83 -48.79
C PHE A 221 -68.38 -87.62 -49.74
N ILE A 222 -69.56 -87.09 -50.11
CA ILE A 222 -69.68 -85.90 -50.95
C ILE A 222 -69.11 -84.67 -50.24
N ALA A 223 -69.47 -84.39 -48.98
CA ALA A 223 -68.99 -83.22 -48.25
C ALA A 223 -67.46 -83.22 -48.09
N ALA A 224 -66.87 -84.37 -47.74
CA ALA A 224 -65.42 -84.54 -47.61
C ALA A 224 -64.66 -84.27 -48.92
N HIS A 225 -65.23 -84.65 -50.07
CA HIS A 225 -64.59 -84.44 -51.37
C HIS A 225 -64.90 -83.06 -51.96
N ALA A 226 -66.12 -82.54 -51.79
CA ALA A 226 -66.55 -81.26 -52.32
C ALA A 226 -65.83 -80.08 -51.64
N TYR A 227 -65.57 -80.16 -50.33
CA TYR A 227 -64.89 -79.10 -49.58
C TYR A 227 -63.38 -79.33 -49.40
N LYS A 228 -62.79 -80.34 -50.05
CA LYS A 228 -61.37 -80.66 -49.91
C LYS A 228 -60.45 -79.50 -50.26
N GLN A 229 -60.82 -78.70 -51.27
CA GLN A 229 -60.06 -77.53 -51.67
C GLN A 229 -60.23 -76.38 -50.66
N ASP A 230 -61.46 -76.10 -50.22
CA ASP A 230 -61.75 -75.09 -49.18
C ASP A 230 -60.96 -75.35 -47.89
N LEU A 231 -60.89 -76.61 -47.44
CA LEU A 231 -60.14 -76.98 -46.24
C LEU A 231 -58.62 -76.75 -46.41
N LYS A 232 -58.07 -77.04 -47.59
CA LYS A 232 -56.67 -76.74 -47.91
C LYS A 232 -56.40 -75.24 -47.94
N ASP A 233 -57.35 -74.45 -48.42
CA ASP A 233 -57.20 -73.00 -48.50
C ASP A 233 -57.30 -72.36 -47.10
N LEU A 234 -58.15 -72.90 -46.22
CA LEU A 234 -58.17 -72.54 -44.78
C LEU A 234 -56.85 -72.88 -44.09
N GLU A 235 -56.32 -74.08 -44.30
CA GLU A 235 -55.03 -74.52 -43.73
C GLU A 235 -53.88 -73.60 -44.18
N LYS A 236 -53.82 -73.28 -45.48
CA LYS A 236 -52.85 -72.30 -46.02
C LYS A 236 -53.03 -70.91 -45.42
N GLY A 237 -54.27 -70.48 -45.22
CA GLY A 237 -54.58 -69.19 -44.59
C GLY A 237 -54.03 -69.11 -43.17
N VAL A 238 -54.30 -70.12 -42.34
CA VAL A 238 -53.77 -70.21 -40.97
C VAL A 238 -52.24 -70.27 -40.96
N ALA A 239 -51.64 -71.08 -41.83
CA ALA A 239 -50.19 -71.16 -41.95
C ALA A 239 -49.57 -69.80 -42.32
N GLY A 240 -50.16 -69.10 -43.30
CA GLY A 240 -49.68 -67.78 -43.74
C GLY A 240 -49.82 -66.68 -42.68
N ILE A 241 -50.84 -66.72 -41.82
CA ILE A 241 -50.92 -65.82 -40.65
C ILE A 241 -49.87 -66.22 -39.61
N THR A 242 -49.71 -67.52 -39.35
CA THR A 242 -48.81 -68.04 -38.33
C THR A 242 -47.35 -67.68 -38.61
N GLU A 243 -46.92 -67.75 -39.88
CA GLU A 243 -45.59 -67.33 -40.32
C GLU A 243 -45.30 -65.84 -40.07
N LYS A 244 -46.34 -64.99 -40.06
CA LYS A 244 -46.22 -63.54 -39.90
C LYS A 244 -46.42 -63.08 -38.45
N LEU A 245 -46.80 -63.98 -37.53
CA LEU A 245 -47.05 -63.63 -36.14
C LEU A 245 -45.78 -63.12 -35.47
N THR A 246 -45.83 -61.87 -35.04
CA THR A 246 -44.71 -61.19 -34.38
C THR A 246 -45.13 -60.73 -32.99
N ARG A 247 -44.26 -60.92 -31.99
CA ARG A 247 -44.45 -60.37 -30.64
C ARG A 247 -43.59 -59.12 -30.47
N PHE A 248 -44.23 -58.03 -30.07
CA PHE A 248 -43.56 -56.75 -29.87
C PHE A 248 -43.25 -56.50 -28.39
N LYS A 249 -42.09 -55.91 -28.11
CA LYS A 249 -41.69 -55.42 -26.79
C LYS A 249 -41.12 -54.02 -26.95
N ILE A 250 -41.61 -53.08 -26.14
CA ILE A 250 -41.11 -51.71 -26.10
C ILE A 250 -40.29 -51.53 -24.81
N SER A 251 -39.11 -50.92 -24.91
CA SER A 251 -38.22 -50.66 -23.78
C SER A 251 -37.41 -49.38 -23.97
N LEU A 252 -37.18 -48.65 -22.88
CA LEU A 252 -36.32 -47.48 -22.83
C LEU A 252 -34.96 -47.85 -22.22
N ASN A 253 -33.86 -47.32 -22.78
CA ASN A 253 -32.53 -47.40 -22.17
C ASN A 253 -32.10 -46.01 -21.65
N PRO A 254 -32.15 -45.77 -20.33
CA PRO A 254 -31.86 -44.46 -19.74
C PRO A 254 -30.37 -44.18 -19.49
N GLU A 255 -29.48 -45.18 -19.64
CA GLU A 255 -28.05 -45.02 -19.29
C GLU A 255 -27.35 -43.98 -20.16
N LYS A 256 -27.70 -43.92 -21.45
CA LYS A 256 -27.09 -42.99 -22.42
C LYS A 256 -27.37 -41.51 -22.16
N SER A 257 -28.43 -41.16 -21.45
CA SER A 257 -28.81 -39.75 -21.23
C SER A 257 -28.16 -39.14 -19.98
N ARG A 258 -27.75 -39.97 -19.01
CA ARG A 258 -27.15 -39.50 -17.75
C ARG A 258 -25.76 -38.89 -17.91
N GLU A 259 -24.98 -39.35 -18.88
CA GLU A 259 -23.59 -38.90 -19.08
C GLU A 259 -23.47 -37.50 -19.69
N SER A 260 -24.56 -36.92 -20.21
CA SER A 260 -24.51 -35.71 -21.04
C SER A 260 -24.66 -34.38 -20.30
N ILE A 261 -25.12 -34.34 -19.04
CA ILE A 261 -25.35 -33.08 -18.29
C ILE A 261 -24.61 -33.12 -16.95
N ASN A 262 -23.30 -32.85 -16.97
CA ASN A 262 -22.46 -32.86 -15.77
C ASN A 262 -22.12 -31.46 -15.22
N SER A 263 -22.40 -30.39 -15.97
CA SER A 263 -22.11 -29.01 -15.54
C SER A 263 -22.98 -27.99 -16.29
N LEU A 264 -23.27 -26.86 -15.64
CA LEU A 264 -23.91 -25.67 -16.25
C LEU A 264 -22.89 -24.59 -16.66
N GLY A 265 -21.59 -24.82 -16.40
CA GLY A 265 -20.51 -23.89 -16.68
C GLY A 265 -19.51 -23.76 -15.53
N SER A 266 -18.59 -22.82 -15.67
CA SER A 266 -17.58 -22.44 -14.66
C SER A 266 -17.63 -20.93 -14.42
N ILE A 267 -17.27 -20.52 -13.19
CA ILE A 267 -17.07 -19.12 -12.85
C ILE A 267 -15.57 -18.87 -12.89
N GLU A 268 -15.14 -17.89 -13.68
CA GLU A 268 -13.75 -17.46 -13.78
C GLU A 268 -13.61 -16.07 -13.16
N LEU A 269 -12.50 -15.88 -12.45
CA LEU A 269 -12.10 -14.59 -11.90
C LEU A 269 -10.93 -14.08 -12.71
N SER A 270 -11.05 -12.86 -13.24
CA SER A 270 -9.96 -12.17 -13.93
C SER A 270 -9.48 -11.00 -13.07
N GLU A 271 -8.16 -10.93 -12.90
CA GLU A 271 -7.53 -9.80 -12.23
C GLU A 271 -7.25 -8.69 -13.25
N VAL A 272 -7.73 -7.48 -12.96
CA VAL A 272 -7.44 -6.29 -13.75
C VAL A 272 -6.62 -5.34 -12.88
N GLN A 273 -5.47 -4.91 -13.37
CA GLN A 273 -4.64 -3.95 -12.64
C GLN A 273 -5.35 -2.59 -12.55
N SER A 274 -5.37 -2.02 -11.34
CA SER A 274 -5.86 -0.66 -11.12
C SER A 274 -5.03 0.35 -11.91
N ALA A 275 -5.70 1.38 -12.42
CA ALA A 275 -5.06 2.50 -13.09
C ALA A 275 -4.41 3.49 -12.12
N VAL A 276 -4.69 3.38 -10.82
CA VAL A 276 -4.16 4.29 -9.79
C VAL A 276 -2.66 4.07 -9.62
N LYS A 277 -1.88 5.14 -9.71
CA LYS A 277 -0.41 5.12 -9.58
C LYS A 277 0.04 6.15 -8.55
N PHE A 278 0.96 5.76 -7.68
CA PHE A 278 1.67 6.69 -6.80
C PHE A 278 2.97 7.14 -7.47
N VAL A 279 3.17 8.45 -7.56
CA VAL A 279 4.39 9.04 -8.14
C VAL A 279 5.27 9.55 -7.01
N GLN A 280 6.42 8.91 -6.82
CA GLN A 280 7.38 9.35 -5.81
C GLN A 280 7.93 10.74 -6.15
N LYS A 281 7.75 11.71 -5.25
CA LYS A 281 8.44 13.00 -5.33
C LYS A 281 9.94 12.79 -5.10
N LYS A 282 10.80 13.56 -5.79
CA LYS A 282 12.26 13.48 -5.64
C LYS A 282 12.67 13.82 -4.20
N LYS A 283 13.83 13.29 -3.75
CA LYS A 283 14.36 13.51 -2.39
C LYS A 283 14.47 15.02 -2.09
N CYS A 284 13.90 15.42 -0.96
CA CYS A 284 14.01 16.77 -0.41
C CYS A 284 15.47 17.15 -0.17
N GLN A 285 15.80 18.42 -0.36
CA GLN A 285 17.10 18.96 0.05
C GLN A 285 17.09 19.22 1.56
N SER A 286 18.17 18.85 2.24
CA SER A 286 18.39 19.14 3.66
C SER A 286 18.30 20.63 3.93
N GLN A 287 17.68 21.04 5.03
CA GLN A 287 17.62 22.46 5.39
C GLN A 287 19.05 22.98 5.63
N MET A 288 19.49 23.94 4.82
CA MET A 288 20.71 24.69 5.09
C MET A 288 20.35 25.92 5.95
N PRO A 289 20.73 25.96 7.23
CA PRO A 289 20.45 27.08 8.11
C PRO A 289 21.20 28.33 7.64
N ILE A 290 20.55 29.48 7.77
CA ILE A 290 21.13 30.79 7.45
C ILE A 290 22.13 31.13 8.57
N VAL A 291 23.40 30.74 8.39
CA VAL A 291 24.48 31.11 9.30
C VAL A 291 25.06 32.44 8.83
N GLN A 292 24.82 33.53 9.58
CA GLN A 292 25.58 34.76 9.36
C GLN A 292 27.03 34.51 9.81
N PRO A 293 28.03 34.62 8.92
CA PRO A 293 29.41 34.39 9.31
C PRO A 293 29.84 35.46 10.31
N HIS A 294 30.27 35.03 11.50
CA HIS A 294 31.04 35.90 12.38
C HIS A 294 32.40 36.13 11.72
N SER A 295 32.67 37.35 11.25
CA SER A 295 33.97 37.70 10.68
C SER A 295 35.03 37.73 11.78
N LEU A 296 36.11 36.97 11.61
CA LEU A 296 37.31 37.09 12.44
C LEU A 296 37.89 38.52 12.34
N PRO A 297 38.45 39.09 13.42
CA PRO A 297 39.05 40.42 13.36
C PRO A 297 40.24 40.44 12.39
N ASN A 298 40.21 41.38 11.44
CA ASN A 298 41.29 41.58 10.47
C ASN A 298 42.55 42.13 11.17
N PHE A 299 43.69 41.47 11.00
CA PHE A 299 44.99 42.02 11.38
C PHE A 299 45.34 43.17 10.43
N VAL A 300 45.41 44.41 10.95
CA VAL A 300 45.77 45.59 10.16
C VAL A 300 47.23 45.95 10.44
N HIS A 301 48.10 45.71 9.44
CA HIS A 301 49.47 46.23 9.46
C HIS A 301 49.43 47.77 9.43
N LYS A 302 50.17 48.43 10.34
CA LYS A 302 50.15 49.89 10.49
C LYS A 302 51.42 50.57 9.96
N ARG A 303 52.60 50.04 10.28
CA ARG A 303 53.91 50.60 9.91
C ARG A 303 55.04 49.64 10.23
N ASP A 304 56.19 49.86 9.62
CA ASP A 304 57.45 49.16 9.92
C ASP A 304 58.38 50.02 10.78
N LEU A 305 59.13 49.39 11.69
CA LEU A 305 60.27 49.99 12.38
C LEU A 305 61.55 49.40 11.78
N VAL A 306 62.27 50.19 10.98
CA VAL A 306 63.49 49.75 10.30
C VAL A 306 64.70 49.94 11.19
N ILE A 307 65.29 48.84 11.64
CA ILE A 307 66.50 48.84 12.47
C ILE A 307 67.66 48.39 11.60
N LYS A 308 68.57 49.31 11.31
CA LYS A 308 69.73 49.01 10.47
C LYS A 308 70.82 48.35 11.30
N ASN A 309 71.54 47.41 10.70
CA ASN A 309 72.73 46.81 11.28
C ASN A 309 72.52 46.07 12.61
N ALA A 310 71.32 45.54 12.86
CA ALA A 310 71.00 44.73 14.04
C ALA A 310 70.44 43.37 13.64
N SER A 311 70.56 42.39 14.53
CA SER A 311 69.93 41.08 14.43
C SER A 311 69.03 40.90 15.65
N ILE A 312 67.73 41.16 15.48
CA ILE A 312 66.78 41.21 16.59
C ILE A 312 66.23 39.81 16.88
N TYR A 313 66.46 39.30 18.09
CA TYR A 313 66.00 37.95 18.49
C TYR A 313 64.88 37.99 19.53
N GLY A 314 64.77 39.08 20.29
CA GLY A 314 63.74 39.29 21.31
C GLY A 314 63.27 40.74 21.38
N MET A 315 62.04 40.93 21.86
CA MET A 315 61.44 42.24 22.06
C MET A 315 60.49 42.23 23.26
N THR A 316 60.49 43.33 23.99
CA THR A 316 59.47 43.62 25.00
C THR A 316 59.13 45.11 25.03
N ILE A 317 58.06 45.47 25.73
CA ILE A 317 57.64 46.86 25.92
C ILE A 317 57.51 47.10 27.41
N ASN A 318 58.22 48.10 27.94
CA ASN A 318 58.13 48.43 29.36
C ASN A 318 56.91 49.28 29.70
N ASP A 319 56.70 49.50 30.99
CA ASP A 319 55.57 50.30 31.52
C ASP A 319 55.58 51.75 30.99
N ASN A 320 56.73 52.24 30.52
CA ASN A 320 56.88 53.56 29.88
C ASN A 320 56.54 53.56 28.37
N ASN A 321 56.05 52.44 27.83
CA ASN A 321 55.83 52.20 26.40
C ASN A 321 57.11 52.30 25.55
N GLU A 322 58.26 51.99 26.13
CA GLU A 322 59.53 51.94 25.41
C GLU A 322 59.72 50.56 24.82
N VAL A 323 60.05 50.51 23.54
CA VAL A 323 60.32 49.26 22.84
C VAL A 323 61.76 48.88 23.12
N ILE A 324 61.93 47.74 23.78
CA ILE A 324 63.23 47.19 24.17
C ILE A 324 63.50 46.01 23.25
N LEU A 325 64.60 46.09 22.51
CA LEU A 325 64.98 45.11 21.52
C LEU A 325 66.31 44.47 21.87
N VAL A 326 66.38 43.17 21.66
CA VAL A 326 67.58 42.37 21.90
C VAL A 326 68.30 42.19 20.59
N ASP A 327 69.47 42.84 20.44
CA ASP A 327 70.35 42.69 19.29
C ASP A 327 71.47 41.70 19.62
N ASN A 328 71.45 40.54 18.96
CA ASN A 328 72.44 39.48 19.16
C ASN A 328 73.73 39.68 18.31
N ARG A 329 73.89 40.83 17.66
CA ARG A 329 75.07 41.08 16.83
C ARG A 329 76.31 41.35 17.68
N GLY A 330 77.44 40.70 17.37
CA GLY A 330 78.72 40.95 18.04
C GLY A 330 78.74 40.37 19.46
N ARG A 331 79.03 41.19 20.49
CA ARG A 331 78.92 40.77 21.91
C ARG A 331 77.49 40.81 22.45
N GLY A 332 76.56 41.30 21.64
CA GLY A 332 75.18 41.51 22.03
C GLY A 332 74.97 42.88 22.68
N ARG A 333 73.79 43.46 22.45
CA ARG A 333 73.38 44.72 23.04
C ARG A 333 71.86 44.81 23.09
N ILE A 334 71.37 45.66 23.98
CA ILE A 334 69.97 46.04 24.07
C ILE A 334 69.80 47.39 23.39
N LEU A 335 68.81 47.53 22.53
CA LEU A 335 68.41 48.79 21.91
C LEU A 335 67.10 49.26 22.51
N VAL A 336 67.07 50.48 23.06
CA VAL A 336 65.87 51.06 23.66
C VAL A 336 65.33 52.16 22.76
N TYR A 337 64.05 52.08 22.41
CA TYR A 337 63.32 53.06 21.62
C TYR A 337 62.18 53.66 22.43
N ASP A 338 61.93 54.96 22.27
CA ASP A 338 60.81 55.61 22.94
C ASP A 338 59.44 55.15 22.39
N LYS A 339 58.35 55.60 23.00
CA LYS A 339 56.97 55.35 22.54
C LYS A 339 56.67 55.81 21.10
N ASN A 340 57.50 56.70 20.56
CA ASN A 340 57.42 57.21 19.19
C ASN A 340 58.39 56.47 18.26
N ASN A 341 59.09 55.44 18.74
CA ASN A 341 60.11 54.62 18.05
C ASN A 341 61.35 55.39 17.64
N ASN A 342 61.71 56.44 18.37
CA ASN A 342 63.01 57.08 18.25
C ASN A 342 64.01 56.33 19.13
N TYR A 343 65.20 56.06 18.59
CA TYR A 343 66.29 55.44 19.34
C TYR A 343 66.68 56.33 20.52
N LYS A 344 66.75 55.76 21.73
CA LYS A 344 67.17 56.46 22.94
C LYS A 344 68.65 56.18 23.25
N TYR A 345 68.98 54.93 23.54
CA TYR A 345 70.31 54.47 23.93
C TYR A 345 70.45 52.97 23.75
N GLN A 346 71.68 52.48 23.93
CA GLN A 346 71.99 51.05 23.93
C GLN A 346 72.73 50.65 25.21
N ILE A 347 72.55 49.39 25.60
CA ILE A 347 73.25 48.76 26.74
C ILE A 347 74.02 47.56 26.18
N GLU A 348 75.33 47.54 26.36
CA GLU A 348 76.15 46.38 25.96
C GLU A 348 75.86 45.21 26.91
N THR A 349 75.67 44.01 26.35
CA THR A 349 75.48 42.81 27.16
C THR A 349 76.81 42.12 27.40
N LYS A 350 76.83 41.23 28.41
CA LYS A 350 78.05 40.48 28.76
C LYS A 350 78.22 39.29 27.82
N HIS A 351 77.10 38.66 27.49
CA HIS A 351 76.99 37.54 26.56
C HIS A 351 75.96 37.88 25.50
N GLN A 352 75.97 37.11 24.42
CA GLN A 352 75.03 37.20 23.31
C GLN A 352 73.60 36.85 23.76
N PRO A 353 72.68 37.83 23.75
CA PRO A 353 71.33 37.65 24.27
C PRO A 353 70.38 37.08 23.20
N TRP A 354 69.48 36.20 23.62
CA TRP A 354 68.51 35.53 22.73
C TRP A 354 67.10 36.10 22.86
N ASP A 355 66.59 36.24 24.08
CA ASP A 355 65.28 36.85 24.32
C ASP A 355 65.29 37.68 25.61
N ILE A 356 64.26 38.48 25.83
CA ILE A 356 64.11 39.34 27.01
C ILE A 356 62.73 39.27 27.62
N ALA A 357 62.69 39.20 28.95
CA ALA A 357 61.49 39.41 29.74
C ALA A 357 61.69 40.57 30.72
N LEU A 358 60.65 41.38 30.93
CA LEU A 358 60.66 42.42 31.95
C LEU A 358 60.33 41.83 33.32
N ILE A 359 60.95 42.40 34.35
CA ILE A 359 60.59 42.10 35.73
C ILE A 359 59.49 43.11 36.14
N PRO A 360 58.25 42.65 36.41
CA PRO A 360 57.15 43.56 36.76
C PRO A 360 57.50 44.47 37.94
N GLY A 361 57.23 45.76 37.82
CA GLY A 361 57.46 46.75 38.88
C GLY A 361 58.93 47.13 39.11
N LYS A 362 59.86 46.66 38.27
CA LYS A 362 61.26 47.11 38.29
C LYS A 362 61.64 47.67 36.91
N ASN A 363 62.55 48.65 36.89
CA ASN A 363 63.14 49.12 35.63
C ASN A 363 64.27 48.18 35.17
N SER A 364 63.97 46.88 35.12
CA SER A 364 64.96 45.82 34.90
C SER A 364 64.39 44.71 34.02
N GLY A 365 65.26 44.07 33.26
CA GLY A 365 64.95 42.92 32.41
C GLY A 365 65.85 41.72 32.72
N VAL A 366 65.39 40.56 32.27
CA VAL A 366 66.15 39.31 32.29
C VAL A 366 66.34 38.86 30.85
N LEU A 367 67.60 38.65 30.49
CA LEU A 367 68.00 38.15 29.18
C LEU A 367 68.35 36.67 29.28
N THR A 368 67.89 35.89 28.31
CA THR A 368 68.44 34.56 28.04
C THR A 368 69.68 34.71 27.15
N SER A 369 70.65 33.81 27.30
CA SER A 369 71.86 33.80 26.47
C SER A 369 71.82 32.62 25.49
N GLU A 370 72.36 32.79 24.28
CA GLU A 370 72.32 31.73 23.25
C GLU A 370 73.21 30.53 23.58
N HIS A 371 74.41 30.78 24.09
CA HIS A 371 75.45 29.75 24.29
C HIS A 371 75.86 29.55 25.76
N GLU A 372 75.27 30.33 26.66
CA GLU A 372 75.65 30.36 28.06
C GLU A 372 74.45 29.92 28.90
N GLU A 373 74.66 28.99 29.82
CA GLU A 373 73.61 28.52 30.74
C GLU A 373 73.35 29.53 31.89
N VAL A 374 73.27 30.82 31.54
CA VAL A 374 73.11 31.93 32.50
C VAL A 374 72.01 32.90 32.06
N LEU A 375 71.30 33.43 33.05
CA LEU A 375 70.39 34.55 32.89
C LEU A 375 71.12 35.85 33.25
N GLN A 376 71.07 36.83 32.34
CA GLN A 376 71.67 38.14 32.59
C GLN A 376 70.59 39.13 33.03
N PHE A 377 70.75 39.70 34.22
CA PHE A 377 69.90 40.78 34.72
C PHE A 377 70.47 42.13 34.29
N VAL A 378 69.61 42.99 33.75
CA VAL A 378 69.97 44.29 33.19
C VAL A 378 69.00 45.35 33.70
N ASP A 379 69.50 46.52 34.05
CA ASP A 379 68.70 47.68 34.44
C ASP A 379 68.62 48.67 33.27
N PHE A 380 67.46 49.28 33.07
CA PHE A 380 67.19 50.21 31.97
C PHE A 380 67.31 51.67 32.36
#